data_AF-A0A842VV27-F1
#
_entry.id   AF-A0A842VV27-F1
#
_cell.length_a   1.000
_cell.length_b   1.000
_cell.length_c   1.000
_cell.angle_alpha   90.00
_cell.angle_beta   90.00
_cell.angle_gamma   90.00
#
_symmetry.space_group_name_H-M   'P 1'
#
loop_
_entity.id
_entity.type
_entity.pdbx_description
1 polymer ?
#
loop_
_entity_poly.entity_id
_entity_poly.type
_entity_poly.pdbx_seq_one_letter_code
_entity_poly.pdbx_strand_id
1 'polypeptide(L)' 'MEELIRKTTSICPECLEQIPARVIYDKDKDIVYIRKSCEKHGDWEDI' A
#
# COMPACT_ATOMS: atom_id res chain seq x y z
N MET A 1 -9.94 13.60 2.80
CA MET A 1 -9.90 13.47 1.32
C MET A 1 -8.70 12.59 0.99
N GLU A 2 -8.90 11.45 0.33
CA GLU A 2 -7.83 10.47 0.09
C GLU A 2 -7.16 10.74 -1.27
N GLU A 3 -5.87 11.05 -1.28
CA GLU A 3 -5.09 11.28 -2.50
C GLU A 3 -4.04 10.21 -2.70
N LEU A 4 -4.06 9.55 -3.86
CA LEU A 4 -3.03 8.61 -4.24
C LEU A 4 -1.75 9.38 -4.58
N ILE A 5 -0.78 9.38 -3.68
CA ILE A 5 0.51 10.06 -3.86
C ILE A 5 1.36 9.30 -4.87
N ARG A 6 1.49 7.98 -4.69
CA ARG A 6 2.39 7.16 -5.49
C ARG A 6 1.94 5.70 -5.49
N LYS A 7 2.13 5.04 -6.63
CA LYS A 7 2.13 3.57 -6.70
C LYS A 7 3.57 3.09 -6.51
N THR A 8 3.78 2.24 -5.53
CA THR A 8 5.03 1.50 -5.30
C THR A 8 4.78 0.04 -5.64
N THR A 9 5.84 -0.72 -5.84
CA THR A 9 5.78 -2.17 -5.78
C THR A 9 6.55 -2.60 -4.55
N SER A 10 5.97 -3.51 -3.79
CA SER A 10 6.62 -4.12 -2.62
C SER A 10 6.87 -5.59 -2.92
N ILE A 11 7.81 -6.22 -2.24
CA ILE A 11 8.04 -7.66 -2.40
C ILE A 11 7.27 -8.36 -1.29
N CYS A 12 6.38 -9.29 -1.66
CA CYS A 12 5.68 -10.12 -0.67
C CYS A 12 6.73 -10.98 0.07
N PRO A 13 6.81 -10.93 1.42
CA PRO A 13 7.80 -11.73 2.15
C PRO A 13 7.54 -13.24 2.05
N GLU A 14 6.29 -13.65 1.77
CA GLU A 14 5.94 -15.07 1.58
C GLU A 14 6.04 -15.52 0.12
N CYS A 15 5.60 -14.69 -0.84
CA CYS A 15 5.71 -15.04 -2.27
C CYS A 15 7.11 -14.80 -2.84
N LEU A 16 7.86 -13.83 -2.30
CA LEU A 16 9.03 -13.20 -2.92
C LEU A 16 8.74 -12.56 -4.29
N GLU A 17 7.47 -12.28 -4.57
CA GLU A 17 6.99 -11.67 -5.82
C GLU A 17 6.74 -10.17 -5.64
N GLN A 18 6.89 -9.40 -6.73
CA GLN A 18 6.53 -7.98 -6.74
C GLN A 18 5.01 -7.82 -6.71
N ILE A 19 4.51 -7.22 -5.64
CA ILE A 19 3.11 -6.88 -5.45
C ILE A 19 2.85 -5.38 -5.55
N PRO A 20 1.67 -4.97 -6.02
CA PRO A 20 1.28 -3.57 -6.04
C PRO A 20 1.12 -3.02 -4.62
N ALA A 21 1.72 -1.85 -4.40
CA ALA A 21 1.56 -1.04 -3.21
C ALA A 21 1.15 0.39 -3.60
N ARG A 22 0.34 1.04 -2.76
CA ARG A 22 -0.26 2.34 -3.03
C ARG A 22 -0.07 3.20 -1.80
N VAL A 23 0.67 4.30 -1.96
CA VAL A 23 0.82 5.34 -0.95
C VAL A 23 -0.37 6.27 -1.09
N ILE A 24 -1.20 6.34 -0.06
CA ILE A 24 -2.38 7.17 0.02
C ILE A 24 -2.16 8.18 1.14
N TYR A 25 -2.43 9.45 0.85
CA TYR A 25 -2.37 10.52 1.83
C TYR A 25 -3.78 10.97 2.16
N ASP A 26 -4.12 10.92 3.44
CA ASP A 26 -5.36 11.46 3.96
C ASP A 26 -5.14 12.93 4.33
N LYS A 27 -5.66 13.84 3.49
CA LYS A 27 -5.61 15.29 3.77
C LYS A 27 -6.41 15.72 4.99
N ASP A 28 -7.38 14.91 5.42
CA ASP A 28 -8.26 15.24 6.55
C ASP A 28 -7.55 14.96 7.87
N LYS A 29 -6.82 13.84 7.90
CA LYS A 29 -6.07 13.39 9.08
C LYS A 29 -4.59 13.79 9.04
N ASP A 30 -4.11 14.34 7.94
CA ASP A 30 -2.70 14.66 7.66
C ASP A 30 -1.77 13.44 7.83
N ILE A 31 -2.26 12.24 7.51
CA ILE A 31 -1.50 10.99 7.63
C ILE A 31 -1.26 10.36 6.26
N VAL A 32 -0.08 9.77 6.09
CA VAL A 32 0.26 8.98 4.91
C VAL A 32 0.22 7.51 5.31
N TYR A 33 -0.55 6.71 4.59
CA TYR A 33 -0.59 5.27 4.78
C TYR A 33 -0.28 4.56 3.46
N ILE A 34 0.29 3.37 3.57
CA ILE A 34 0.61 2.50 2.45
C ILE A 34 -0.36 1.32 2.46
N ARG A 35 -1.06 1.11 1.36
CA ARG A 35 -1.87 -0.08 1.13
C ARG A 35 -1.14 -1.02 0.18
N LYS A 36 -0.83 -2.22 0.63
CA LYS A 36 -0.17 -3.28 -0.12
C LYS A 36 -1.20 -4.37 -0.42
N SER A 37 -1.19 -4.94 -1.62
CA SER A 37 -2.17 -5.95 -2.02
C SER A 37 -1.47 -7.16 -2.63
N CYS A 38 -1.47 -8.30 -1.93
CA CYS A 38 -0.92 -9.56 -2.42
C CYS A 38 -2.06 -10.49 -2.81
N GLU A 39 -2.11 -10.95 -4.06
CA GLU A 39 -3.20 -11.82 -4.54
C GLU A 39 -3.31 -13.15 -3.78
N LYS A 40 -2.20 -13.62 -3.19
CA LYS A 40 -2.13 -14.88 -2.44
C LYS A 40 -2.33 -14.71 -0.93
N HIS A 41 -1.88 -13.58 -0.36
CA HIS A 41 -1.80 -13.38 1.09
C HIS A 41 -2.76 -12.30 1.61
N GLY A 42 -3.53 -11.68 0.71
CA GLY A 42 -4.47 -10.61 1.02
C GLY A 42 -3.84 -9.21 0.93
N ASP A 43 -4.68 -8.22 1.13
CA ASP A 43 -4.28 -6.82 1.27
C ASP A 43 -4.08 -6.43 2.73
N TRP A 44 -3.02 -5.64 2.97
CA TRP A 44 -2.74 -5.06 4.27
C TRP A 44 -2.28 -3.61 4.13
N GLU A 45 -2.55 -2.84 5.17
CA GLU A 45 -2.24 -1.42 5.24
C GLU A 45 -1.24 -1.14 6.36
N ASP A 46 -0.32 -0.22 6.08
CA ASP A 46 0.78 0.24 6.92
C ASP A 46 0.56 1.75 7.16
N ILE A 47 0.57 2.20 8.42
CA ILE A 47 0.32 3.61 8.82
C ILE A 47 1.61 4.28 9.29
#